data_AF-A0AAV6YHZ5-F1
#
_entry.id   AF-A0AAV6YHZ5-F1
#
_cell.length_a   1.000
_cell.length_b   1.000
_cell.length_c   1.000
_cell.angle_alpha   90.00
_cell.angle_beta   90.00
_cell.angle_gamma   90.00
#
_symmetry.space_group_name_H-M   'P 1'
#
loop_
_entity.id
_entity.type
_entity.pdbx_description
1 polymer ?
#
loop_
_entity_poly.entity_id
_entity_poly.type
_entity_poly.pdbx_seq_one_letter_code
_entity_poly.pdbx_strand_id
1 'polypeptide(L)'
;YTSELFYEGKLMASGKQPAHKDFYPLTFFTARGEDVQEKNSTAFYNNAEVFEVVERVEELRRKWPVAWGKLDDGSIGVVTPYADQVFRIRAELRKKRLSEVSVERVLNVQGKQFRVLFLSTVRTRHTCKHKQTPIKRKEQLLEDSTEDLDYGFLSNYKLLNTAITRAQSLVAVVGDPIALCSIGRCR
;
A
#
# COMPACT_ATOMS: atom_id res chain seq x y z
N TYR A 1 -7.34 -15.90 1.07
CA TYR A 1 -6.79 -14.97 0.05
C TYR A 1 -5.35 -15.28 -0.34
N THR A 2 -4.31 -14.85 0.39
CA THR A 2 -2.91 -15.01 -0.06
C THR A 2 -2.50 -16.48 -0.25
N SER A 3 -2.91 -17.37 0.65
CA SER A 3 -2.64 -18.82 0.51
C SER A 3 -3.29 -19.41 -0.75
N GLU A 4 -4.55 -19.10 -1.01
CA GLU A 4 -5.30 -19.62 -2.17
C GLU A 4 -4.72 -19.12 -3.50
N LEU A 5 -4.36 -17.83 -3.57
CA LEU A 5 -3.89 -17.23 -4.82
C LEU A 5 -2.44 -17.55 -5.17
N PHE A 6 -1.58 -17.79 -4.16
CA PHE A 6 -0.13 -17.84 -4.39
C PHE A 6 0.55 -19.10 -3.89
N TYR A 7 -0.15 -19.90 -3.08
CA TYR A 7 0.42 -21.09 -2.46
C TYR A 7 -0.49 -22.31 -2.61
N GLU A 8 -1.45 -22.26 -3.54
CA GLU A 8 -2.39 -23.37 -3.82
C GLU A 8 -3.13 -23.85 -2.55
N GLY A 9 -3.39 -22.93 -1.62
CA GLY A 9 -4.03 -23.26 -0.33
C GLY A 9 -3.13 -24.01 0.66
N LYS A 10 -1.85 -24.23 0.35
CA LYS A 10 -0.91 -25.00 1.19
C LYS A 10 -0.50 -24.27 2.48
N LEU A 11 -0.68 -22.95 2.56
CA LEU A 11 -0.44 -22.21 3.79
C LEU A 11 -1.68 -22.27 4.69
N MET A 12 -1.51 -22.85 5.87
CA MET A 12 -2.53 -22.92 6.92
C MET A 12 -2.26 -21.87 8.00
N ALA A 13 -3.31 -21.16 8.42
CA ALA A 13 -3.24 -20.24 9.54
C ALA A 13 -3.13 -21.02 10.86
N SER A 14 -2.07 -20.75 11.65
CA SER A 14 -1.88 -21.34 12.98
C SER A 14 -2.16 -20.35 14.12
N GLY A 15 -2.09 -19.04 13.84
CA GLY A 15 -2.26 -17.99 14.85
C GLY A 15 -3.73 -17.73 15.21
N LYS A 16 -4.02 -17.62 16.51
CA LYS A 16 -5.29 -17.09 17.05
C LYS A 16 -5.17 -15.60 17.36
N GLN A 17 -4.91 -14.79 16.34
CA GLN A 17 -4.70 -13.35 16.53
C GLN A 17 -6.03 -12.66 16.90
N PRO A 18 -6.10 -11.91 18.00
CA PRO A 18 -7.33 -11.22 18.39
C PRO A 18 -7.66 -10.11 17.40
N ALA A 19 -8.93 -10.02 17.01
CA ALA A 19 -9.41 -9.01 16.07
C ALA A 19 -9.46 -7.61 16.68
N HIS A 20 -9.36 -6.58 15.84
CA HIS A 20 -9.72 -5.22 16.23
C HIS A 20 -11.24 -5.13 16.38
N LYS A 21 -11.74 -4.32 17.32
CA LYS A 21 -13.18 -4.17 17.56
C LYS A 21 -13.89 -3.46 16.40
N ASP A 22 -13.25 -2.42 15.86
CA ASP A 22 -13.86 -1.52 14.88
C ASP A 22 -13.39 -1.80 13.44
N PHE A 23 -12.31 -2.55 13.24
CA PHE A 23 -11.66 -2.71 11.93
C PHE A 23 -11.56 -4.18 11.56
N TYR A 24 -11.94 -4.49 10.32
CA TYR A 24 -11.70 -5.81 9.76
C TYR A 24 -10.21 -6.00 9.47
N PRO A 25 -9.67 -7.24 9.53
CA PRO A 25 -8.24 -7.51 9.32
C PRO A 25 -7.66 -6.97 8.01
N LEU A 26 -8.50 -6.76 7.00
CA LEU A 26 -8.19 -5.96 5.81
C LEU A 26 -9.20 -4.81 5.74
N THR A 27 -8.71 -3.59 5.86
CA THR A 27 -9.53 -2.36 5.82
C THR A 27 -8.99 -1.42 4.75
N PHE A 28 -9.88 -0.71 4.04
CA PHE A 28 -9.50 0.28 3.03
C PHE A 28 -10.01 1.66 3.42
N PHE A 29 -9.13 2.64 3.45
CA PHE A 29 -9.40 4.06 3.65
C PHE A 29 -9.24 4.80 2.33
N THR A 30 -10.27 5.54 1.95
CA THR A 30 -10.25 6.29 0.69
C THR A 30 -9.60 7.64 0.91
N ALA A 31 -8.53 7.93 0.17
CA ALA A 31 -7.93 9.24 0.10
C ALA A 31 -8.30 9.90 -1.24
N ARG A 32 -9.02 11.03 -1.19
CA ARG A 32 -9.34 11.83 -2.37
C ARG A 32 -8.23 12.86 -2.60
N GLY A 33 -7.20 12.43 -3.30
CA GLY A 33 -6.08 13.30 -3.71
C GLY A 33 -5.67 13.06 -5.13
N GLU A 34 -4.58 13.73 -5.52
CA GLU A 34 -3.90 13.56 -6.80
C GLU A 34 -2.48 13.11 -6.52
N ASP A 35 -1.94 12.24 -7.37
CA ASP A 35 -0.52 11.94 -7.35
C ASP A 35 0.26 12.98 -8.16
N VAL A 36 1.29 13.51 -7.52
CA VAL A 36 2.15 14.57 -8.03
C VAL A 36 3.54 13.99 -8.28
N GLN A 37 4.14 14.39 -9.39
CA GLN A 37 5.53 14.11 -9.71
C GLN A 37 6.32 15.42 -9.71
N GLU A 38 7.39 15.52 -8.93
CA GLU A 38 8.25 16.70 -8.98
C GLU A 38 9.03 16.75 -10.29
N LYS A 39 9.29 17.95 -10.82
CA LYS A 39 9.98 18.13 -12.12
C LYS A 39 11.34 17.42 -12.21
N ASN A 40 12.01 17.22 -11.07
CA ASN A 40 13.33 16.60 -10.97
C ASN A 40 13.28 15.20 -10.31
N SER A 41 12.09 14.62 -10.11
CA SER A 41 11.91 13.31 -9.49
C SER A 41 11.20 12.36 -10.43
N THR A 42 11.65 11.10 -10.45
CA THR A 42 10.94 10.02 -11.14
C THR A 42 9.86 9.38 -10.24
N ALA A 43 9.81 9.74 -8.96
CA ALA A 43 8.87 9.21 -7.99
C ALA A 43 7.61 10.08 -7.88
N PHE A 44 6.49 9.41 -7.62
CA PHE A 44 5.21 10.03 -7.36
C PHE A 44 4.96 10.12 -5.86
N TYR A 45 4.18 11.10 -5.43
CA TYR A 45 3.67 11.20 -4.07
C TYR A 45 2.23 11.69 -4.08
N ASN A 46 1.49 11.43 -3.01
CA ASN A 46 0.10 11.86 -2.86
C ASN A 46 -0.09 12.38 -1.44
N ASN A 47 -0.18 13.71 -1.29
CA ASN A 47 -0.29 14.35 0.03
C ASN A 47 -1.60 14.00 0.74
N ALA A 48 -2.70 13.75 0.00
CA ALA A 48 -3.95 13.36 0.64
C ALA A 48 -3.81 11.98 1.30
N GLU A 49 -3.15 11.03 0.63
CA GLU A 49 -2.79 9.75 1.25
C GLU A 49 -1.83 9.92 2.43
N VAL A 50 -0.86 10.83 2.34
CA VAL A 50 0.07 11.10 3.46
C VAL A 50 -0.70 11.53 4.72
N PHE A 51 -1.60 12.50 4.60
CA PHE A 51 -2.37 12.98 5.74
C PHE A 51 -3.31 11.92 6.28
N GLU A 52 -4.02 11.21 5.39
CA GLU A 52 -4.91 10.11 5.75
C GLU A 52 -4.16 9.00 6.52
N VAL A 53 -2.99 8.57 6.05
CA VAL A 53 -2.14 7.60 6.77
C VAL A 53 -1.79 8.11 8.17
N VAL A 54 -1.31 9.35 8.29
CA VAL A 54 -0.88 9.91 9.57
C VAL A 54 -2.05 9.99 10.56
N GLU A 55 -3.22 10.42 10.11
CA GLU A 55 -4.41 10.47 10.95
C GLU A 55 -4.89 9.09 11.40
N ARG A 56 -4.92 8.10 10.49
CA ARG A 56 -5.36 6.74 10.85
C ARG A 56 -4.34 6.04 11.76
N VAL A 57 -3.05 6.31 11.61
CA VAL A 57 -2.01 5.86 12.54
C VAL A 57 -2.20 6.49 13.93
N GLU A 58 -2.44 7.81 14.00
CA GLU A 58 -2.72 8.53 15.24
C GLU A 58 -3.98 7.97 15.95
N GLU A 59 -5.04 7.73 15.20
CA GLU A 59 -6.28 7.13 15.71
C GLU A 59 -6.04 5.71 16.26
N LEU A 60 -5.35 4.87 15.50
CA LEU A 60 -5.06 3.50 15.90
C LEU A 60 -4.23 3.44 17.17
N ARG A 61 -3.23 4.31 17.30
CA ARG A 61 -2.41 4.43 18.52
C ARG A 61 -3.28 4.74 19.74
N ARG A 62 -4.23 5.67 19.60
CA ARG A 62 -5.15 6.04 20.68
C ARG A 62 -6.10 4.90 21.07
N LYS A 63 -6.51 4.09 20.10
CA LYS A 63 -7.44 2.96 20.27
C LYS A 63 -6.74 1.60 20.33
N TRP A 64 -5.44 1.57 20.66
CA TRP A 64 -4.65 0.34 20.59
C TRP A 64 -5.26 -0.79 21.44
N PRO A 65 -5.64 -1.93 20.83
CA PRO A 65 -6.23 -3.03 21.58
C PRO A 65 -5.25 -3.62 22.60
N VAL A 66 -5.67 -3.71 23.87
CA VAL A 66 -4.87 -4.35 24.94
C VAL A 66 -4.47 -5.78 24.56
N ALA A 67 -5.34 -6.50 23.85
CA ALA A 67 -5.08 -7.86 23.38
C ALA A 67 -3.94 -7.97 22.35
N TRP A 68 -3.49 -6.85 21.75
CA TRP A 68 -2.35 -6.82 20.83
C TRP A 68 -1.00 -6.68 21.52
N GLY A 69 -1.02 -6.52 22.85
CA GLY A 69 0.17 -6.35 23.67
C GLY A 69 0.66 -4.90 23.68
N LYS A 70 1.89 -4.71 24.16
CA LYS A 70 2.53 -3.40 24.24
C LYS A 70 2.73 -2.82 22.84
N LEU A 71 2.46 -1.52 22.69
CA LEU A 71 2.85 -0.76 21.50
C LEU A 71 4.35 -0.45 21.56
N ASP A 72 5.10 -0.92 20.56
CA ASP A 72 6.55 -0.74 20.40
C ASP A 72 6.93 -0.31 18.97
N ASP A 73 8.22 -0.05 18.74
CA ASP A 73 8.78 0.46 17.47
C ASP A 73 8.57 -0.50 16.27
N GLY A 74 8.14 -1.74 16.50
CA GLY A 74 7.79 -2.73 15.49
C GLY A 74 6.29 -2.96 15.35
N SER A 75 5.45 -2.29 16.15
CA SER A 75 4.02 -2.57 16.18
C SER A 75 3.29 -2.00 14.96
N ILE A 76 3.66 -0.80 14.50
CA ILE A 76 3.01 -0.15 13.36
C ILE A 76 4.04 0.10 12.25
N GLY A 77 3.74 -0.44 11.08
CA GLY A 77 4.49 -0.19 9.85
C GLY A 77 3.66 0.57 8.83
N VAL A 78 4.30 1.39 8.01
CA VAL A 78 3.75 2.00 6.81
C VAL A 78 4.62 1.61 5.63
N VAL A 79 4.01 1.13 4.54
CA VAL A 79 4.71 0.69 3.34
C VAL A 79 4.14 1.39 2.11
N THR A 80 5.04 1.84 1.24
CA THR A 80 4.69 2.45 -0.04
C THR A 80 5.75 2.09 -1.09
N PRO A 81 5.44 2.01 -2.40
CA PRO A 81 6.45 1.73 -3.41
C PRO A 81 7.35 2.95 -3.71
N TYR A 82 6.95 4.17 -3.34
CA TYR A 82 7.63 5.39 -3.75
C TYR A 82 8.48 6.03 -2.65
N ALA A 83 9.73 6.40 -2.97
CA ALA A 83 10.66 6.99 -2.02
C ALA A 83 10.17 8.35 -1.48
N ASP A 84 9.66 9.22 -2.36
CA ASP A 84 9.16 10.55 -2.00
C ASP A 84 7.98 10.47 -1.02
N GLN A 85 7.11 9.46 -1.21
CA GLN A 85 6.03 9.17 -0.28
C GLN A 85 6.56 8.76 1.10
N VAL A 86 7.61 7.92 1.17
CA VAL A 86 8.27 7.58 2.45
C VAL A 86 8.76 8.83 3.17
N PHE A 87 9.47 9.72 2.47
CA PHE A 87 10.01 10.95 3.07
C PHE A 87 8.90 11.85 3.63
N ARG A 88 7.80 12.02 2.88
CA ARG A 88 6.66 12.86 3.27
C ARG A 88 5.90 12.29 4.46
N ILE A 89 5.62 10.98 4.46
CA ILE A 89 4.96 10.31 5.61
C ILE A 89 5.82 10.43 6.87
N ARG A 90 7.13 10.18 6.77
CA ARG A 90 8.05 10.35 7.92
C ARG A 90 8.06 11.79 8.44
N ALA A 91 8.01 12.78 7.56
CA ALA A 91 7.97 14.18 7.95
C ALA A 91 6.69 14.53 8.73
N GLU A 92 5.52 14.12 8.25
CA GLU A 92 4.24 14.39 8.93
C GLU A 92 4.09 13.62 10.25
N LEU A 93 4.54 12.36 10.31
CA LEU A 93 4.55 11.58 11.55
C LEU A 93 5.42 12.24 12.63
N ARG A 94 6.59 12.79 12.26
CA ARG A 94 7.45 13.52 13.22
C ARG A 94 6.76 14.75 13.79
N LYS A 95 6.03 15.52 12.99
CA LYS A 95 5.26 16.68 13.47
C LYS A 95 4.22 16.28 14.53
N LYS A 96 3.67 15.07 14.42
CA LYS A 96 2.71 14.47 15.36
C LYS A 96 3.35 13.69 16.52
N ARG A 97 4.69 13.69 16.64
CA ARG A 97 5.43 12.90 17.64
C ARG A 97 5.14 11.39 17.55
N LEU A 98 5.09 10.90 16.31
CA LEU A 98 4.89 9.48 15.93
C LEU A 98 6.12 8.94 15.18
N SER A 99 7.33 9.36 15.58
CA SER A 99 8.58 9.00 14.89
C SER A 99 8.97 7.53 15.06
N GLU A 100 8.38 6.83 16.02
CA GLU A 100 8.56 5.39 16.28
C GLU A 100 7.95 4.50 15.18
N VAL A 101 7.03 5.04 14.37
CA VAL A 101 6.36 4.29 13.31
C VAL A 101 7.34 3.99 12.19
N SER A 102 7.49 2.71 11.85
CA SER A 102 8.38 2.28 10.78
C SER A 102 7.78 2.60 9.42
N VAL A 103 8.39 3.49 8.65
CA VAL A 103 7.94 3.81 7.28
C VAL A 103 8.98 3.31 6.30
N GLU A 104 8.61 2.40 5.39
CA GLU A 104 9.56 1.75 4.49
C GLU A 104 9.06 1.69 3.05
N ARG A 105 10.01 1.60 2.12
CA ARG A 105 9.70 1.11 0.78
C ARG A 105 9.39 -0.38 0.86
N VAL A 106 8.50 -0.88 0.01
CA VAL A 106 8.19 -2.33 -0.04
C VAL A 106 9.44 -3.20 -0.22
N LEU A 107 10.43 -2.74 -0.97
CA LEU A 107 11.69 -3.47 -1.16
C LEU A 107 12.53 -3.58 0.13
N ASN A 108 12.28 -2.74 1.12
CA ASN A 108 13.03 -2.65 2.38
C ASN A 108 12.35 -3.35 3.56
N VAL A 109 11.22 -4.04 3.34
CA VAL A 109 10.46 -4.70 4.43
C VAL A 109 10.87 -6.16 4.68
N GLN A 110 11.89 -6.66 3.99
CA GLN A 110 12.37 -8.03 4.16
C GLN A 110 12.85 -8.26 5.60
N GLY A 111 12.43 -9.37 6.21
CA GLY A 111 12.77 -9.73 7.59
C GLY A 111 12.06 -8.93 8.68
N LYS A 112 11.29 -7.89 8.31
CA LYS A 112 10.46 -7.14 9.26
C LYS A 112 9.08 -7.81 9.42
N GLN A 113 8.44 -7.60 10.56
CA GLN A 113 7.04 -7.93 10.79
C GLN A 113 6.42 -6.83 11.63
N PHE A 114 5.12 -6.60 11.41
CA PHE A 114 4.37 -5.56 12.09
C PHE A 114 3.07 -6.12 12.64
N ARG A 115 2.63 -5.63 13.80
CA ARG A 115 1.29 -5.94 14.30
C ARG A 115 0.23 -5.39 13.34
N VAL A 116 0.38 -4.13 12.95
CA VAL A 116 -0.45 -3.44 11.96
C VAL A 116 0.41 -2.86 10.84
N LEU A 117 -0.06 -3.00 9.61
CA LEU A 117 0.59 -2.47 8.42
C LEU A 117 -0.34 -1.54 7.65
N PHE A 118 0.07 -0.30 7.45
CA PHE A 118 -0.57 0.62 6.52
C PHE A 118 0.10 0.52 5.14
N LEU A 119 -0.69 0.44 4.07
CA LEU A 119 -0.21 0.48 2.69
C LEU A 119 -0.68 1.78 2.03
N SER A 120 0.24 2.59 1.50
CA SER A 120 -0.10 3.77 0.69
C SER A 120 0.17 3.46 -0.79
N THR A 121 -0.89 3.48 -1.59
CA THR A 121 -0.85 3.12 -3.03
C THR A 121 -0.30 4.25 -3.90
N VAL A 122 -0.44 5.49 -3.45
CA VAL A 122 -0.08 6.77 -4.08
C VAL A 122 -0.86 7.08 -5.35
N ARG A 123 -0.87 6.15 -6.31
CA ARG A 123 -1.36 6.35 -7.66
C ARG A 123 -2.87 6.50 -7.71
N THR A 124 -3.33 7.43 -8.55
CA THR A 124 -4.74 7.66 -8.84
C THR A 124 -5.12 7.17 -10.23
N ARG A 125 -6.43 7.05 -10.50
CA ARG A 125 -6.93 6.71 -11.84
C ARG A 125 -6.35 7.60 -12.93
N HIS A 126 -6.09 8.88 -12.63
CA HIS A 126 -5.68 9.87 -13.63
C HIS A 126 -4.29 9.61 -14.20
N THR A 127 -3.37 9.06 -13.42
CA THR A 127 -2.01 8.74 -13.86
C THR A 127 -1.84 7.29 -14.25
N CYS A 128 -2.85 6.46 -13.99
CA CYS A 128 -2.96 5.08 -14.44
C CYS A 128 -3.80 5.00 -15.71
N LYS A 129 -3.35 5.65 -16.79
CA LYS A 129 -3.98 5.55 -18.10
C LYS A 129 -3.35 4.39 -18.87
N HIS A 130 -4.18 3.47 -19.36
CA HIS A 130 -3.84 2.81 -20.63
C HIS A 130 -3.71 3.92 -21.67
N LYS A 131 -2.59 3.98 -22.40
CA LYS A 131 -2.59 4.71 -23.67
C LYS A 131 -3.61 4.01 -24.59
N GLN A 132 -4.88 4.40 -24.54
CA GLN A 132 -5.76 4.21 -25.69
C GLN A 132 -5.23 5.16 -26.75
N THR A 133 -4.30 4.69 -27.56
CA THR A 133 -3.98 5.36 -28.81
C THR A 133 -5.25 5.40 -29.65
N PRO A 134 -5.66 6.57 -30.18
CA PRO A 134 -6.73 6.61 -31.16
C PRO A 134 -6.22 5.89 -32.41
N ILE A 135 -6.94 4.83 -32.79
CA ILE A 135 -7.01 4.18 -34.10
C ILE A 135 -5.94 4.67 -35.09
N LYS A 136 -4.82 3.93 -35.20
CA LYS A 136 -4.11 3.81 -36.47
C LYS A 136 -4.27 2.38 -36.97
N ARG A 137 -5.22 2.21 -37.89
CA ARG A 137 -5.22 1.07 -38.81
C ARG A 137 -3.90 1.11 -39.59
N LYS A 138 -2.98 0.18 -39.33
CA LYS A 138 -2.39 -0.64 -40.38
C LYS A 138 -1.51 -1.73 -39.77
N GLU A 139 -1.82 -2.95 -40.20
CA GLU A 139 -1.05 -4.17 -40.18
C GLU A 139 0.46 -3.97 -40.03
N GLN A 140 1.04 -4.51 -38.95
CA GLN A 140 2.25 -5.32 -39.00
C GLN A 140 2.42 -6.05 -37.66
N LEU A 141 2.40 -7.38 -37.75
CA LEU A 141 2.77 -8.33 -36.70
C LEU A 141 4.16 -7.99 -36.18
N LEU A 142 4.28 -7.64 -34.90
CA LEU A 142 5.47 -7.78 -34.05
C LEU A 142 5.05 -7.38 -32.62
N GLU A 143 4.82 -8.41 -31.81
CA GLU A 143 4.82 -8.45 -30.33
C GLU A 143 4.34 -7.19 -29.58
N ASP A 144 3.16 -7.31 -28.97
CA ASP A 144 2.59 -6.43 -27.95
C ASP A 144 3.59 -6.14 -26.82
N SER A 145 4.48 -5.18 -27.04
CA SER A 145 5.22 -4.51 -25.98
C SER A 145 4.31 -3.42 -25.40
N THR A 146 3.26 -3.86 -24.71
CA THR A 146 2.81 -3.09 -23.55
C THR A 146 4.03 -3.01 -22.64
N GLU A 147 4.79 -1.92 -22.71
CA GLU A 147 5.72 -1.57 -21.63
C GLU A 147 4.88 -1.66 -20.35
N ASP A 148 5.14 -2.69 -19.54
CA ASP A 148 4.44 -2.95 -18.29
C ASP A 148 4.67 -1.75 -17.38
N LEU A 149 3.76 -0.77 -17.42
CA LEU A 149 3.86 0.44 -16.62
C LEU A 149 3.86 0.02 -15.14
N ASP A 150 4.99 0.23 -14.46
CA ASP A 150 5.17 -0.16 -13.05
C ASP A 150 4.48 0.87 -12.13
N TYR A 151 3.29 0.51 -11.68
CA TYR A 151 2.48 1.21 -10.69
C TYR A 151 2.66 0.64 -9.28
N GLY A 152 3.76 -0.05 -9.00
CA GLY A 152 4.06 -0.60 -7.68
C GLY A 152 3.02 -1.64 -7.24
N PHE A 153 2.31 -1.38 -6.14
CA PHE A 153 1.29 -2.32 -5.63
C PHE A 153 0.16 -2.61 -6.63
N LEU A 154 -0.14 -1.68 -7.54
CA LEU A 154 -1.27 -1.82 -8.47
C LEU A 154 -0.95 -2.69 -9.69
N SER A 155 0.32 -2.80 -10.09
CA SER A 155 0.76 -3.62 -11.22
C SER A 155 1.57 -4.85 -10.81
N ASN A 156 2.18 -4.86 -9.62
CA ASN A 156 3.09 -5.91 -9.17
C ASN A 156 2.54 -6.63 -7.93
N TYR A 157 1.86 -7.75 -8.17
CA TYR A 157 1.28 -8.59 -7.11
C TYR A 157 2.33 -9.16 -6.15
N LYS A 158 3.58 -9.35 -6.59
CA LYS A 158 4.66 -9.85 -5.72
C LYS A 158 4.97 -8.84 -4.63
N LEU A 159 5.04 -7.55 -4.98
CA LEU A 159 5.22 -6.47 -4.01
C LEU A 159 4.05 -6.40 -3.02
N LEU A 160 2.82 -6.52 -3.51
CA LEU A 160 1.63 -6.51 -2.65
C LEU A 160 1.65 -7.67 -1.66
N ASN A 161 1.95 -8.89 -2.11
CA ASN A 161 2.05 -10.06 -1.23
C ASN A 161 3.18 -9.93 -0.21
N THR A 162 4.34 -9.46 -0.65
CA THR A 162 5.46 -9.20 0.26
C THR A 162 5.01 -8.26 1.36
N ALA A 163 4.30 -7.18 1.03
CA ALA A 163 3.80 -6.21 2.01
C ALA A 163 2.73 -6.82 2.93
N ILE A 164 1.64 -7.37 2.39
CA ILE A 164 0.51 -7.92 3.18
C ILE A 164 0.97 -9.00 4.16
N THR A 165 1.91 -9.86 3.75
CA THR A 165 2.45 -10.93 4.62
C THR A 165 3.36 -10.43 5.75
N ARG A 166 3.64 -9.11 5.83
CA ARG A 166 4.34 -8.53 6.98
C ARG A 166 3.42 -8.19 8.14
N ALA A 167 2.11 -8.12 7.92
CA ALA A 167 1.13 -7.81 8.96
C ALA A 167 0.71 -9.06 9.73
N GLN A 168 0.60 -8.94 11.05
CA GLN A 168 0.14 -10.03 11.91
C GLN A 168 -1.36 -9.96 12.21
N SER A 169 -1.92 -8.75 12.35
CA SER A 169 -3.29 -8.57 12.83
C SER A 169 -4.16 -7.68 11.93
N LEU A 170 -3.60 -6.63 11.33
CA LEU A 170 -4.35 -5.69 10.50
C LEU A 170 -3.52 -5.18 9.33
N VAL A 171 -4.11 -5.20 8.14
CA VAL A 171 -3.65 -4.47 6.96
C VAL A 171 -4.66 -3.35 6.67
N ALA A 172 -4.20 -2.11 6.69
CA ALA A 172 -4.97 -0.93 6.35
C ALA A 172 -4.44 -0.33 5.05
N VAL A 173 -5.21 -0.36 3.98
CA VAL A 173 -4.85 0.25 2.70
C VAL A 173 -5.38 1.68 2.67
N VAL A 174 -4.55 2.62 2.24
CA VAL A 174 -4.91 4.02 2.01
C VAL A 174 -4.66 4.33 0.54
N GLY A 175 -5.69 4.77 -0.17
CA GLY A 175 -5.57 4.97 -1.62
C GLY A 175 -6.81 5.47 -2.35
N ASP A 176 -6.69 5.55 -3.67
CA ASP A 176 -7.81 5.77 -4.59
C ASP A 176 -8.47 4.42 -4.92
N PRO A 177 -9.72 4.17 -4.48
CA PRO A 177 -10.40 2.90 -4.74
C PRO A 177 -10.65 2.69 -6.24
N ILE A 178 -10.82 3.77 -7.03
CA ILE A 178 -11.06 3.66 -8.46
C ILE A 178 -9.79 3.22 -9.18
N ALA A 179 -8.62 3.74 -8.78
CA ALA A 179 -7.33 3.29 -9.31
C ALA A 179 -7.11 1.79 -9.05
N LEU A 180 -7.39 1.33 -7.82
CA LEU A 180 -7.25 -0.07 -7.43
C LEU A 180 -8.15 -1.01 -8.25
N CYS A 181 -9.37 -0.59 -8.57
CA CYS A 181 -10.30 -1.38 -9.40
C CYS A 181 -10.01 -1.28 -10.90
N SER A 182 -9.25 -0.28 -11.35
CA SER A 182 -9.04 -0.03 -12.79
C SER A 182 -7.81 -0.74 -13.37
N ILE A 183 -6.91 -1.22 -12.51
CA ILE A 183 -5.57 -1.72 -12.85
C ILE A 183 -5.38 -3.11 -12.23
N GLY A 184 -4.69 -3.99 -12.96
CA GLY A 184 -4.40 -5.36 -12.53
C GLY A 184 -5.33 -6.39 -13.16
N ARG A 185 -5.10 -7.67 -12.83
CA ARG A 185 -5.79 -8.82 -13.43
C ARG A 185 -7.21 -9.07 -12.88
N CYS A 186 -7.71 -8.20 -12.00
CA CYS A 186 -9.04 -8.30 -11.39
C CYS A 186 -10.13 -7.64 -12.26
N ARG A 187 -10.04 -7.79 -13.59
CA ARG A 187 -11.11 -7.42 -14.53
C ARG A 187 -12.03 -8.59 -14.78
#